data_AF-A0A2N3B6P8-F1
#
_entry.id   AF-A0A2N3B6P8-F1
#
_cell.length_a   1.000
_cell.length_b   1.000
_cell.length_c   1.000
_cell.angle_alpha   90.00
_cell.angle_beta   90.00
_cell.angle_gamma   90.00
#
_symmetry.space_group_name_H-M   'P 1'
#
loop_
_entity.id
_entity.type
_entity.pdbx_description
1 polymer ?
#
loop_
_entity_poly.entity_id
_entity_poly.type
_entity_poly.pdbx_seq_one_letter_code
_entity_poly.pdbx_strand_id
1 'polypeptide(L)' 'MKRLMTHAAVLALAIVLPVGSATAEVAPNAQLSAPLHSYLDGQYDQVIADLIRITETPAPPFKEQVRAELFAAMLRDAGL' A
#
# COMPACT_ATOMS: atom_id res chain seq x y z
N MET A 1 47.38 -26.71 -42.49
CA MET A 1 47.83 -26.98 -41.11
C MET A 1 47.35 -25.86 -40.21
N LYS A 2 46.58 -26.20 -39.16
CA LYS A 2 46.40 -25.45 -37.90
C LYS A 2 45.67 -24.08 -38.06
N ARG A 3 44.51 -23.79 -37.48
CA ARG A 3 43.85 -24.32 -36.28
C ARG A 3 42.32 -24.14 -36.40
N LEU A 4 41.64 -25.27 -36.31
CA LEU A 4 40.22 -25.41 -36.00
C LEU A 4 40.08 -25.29 -34.46
N MET A 5 38.97 -24.70 -34.01
CA MET A 5 38.40 -24.74 -32.65
C MET A 5 39.12 -23.97 -31.53
N THR A 6 38.43 -22.98 -30.97
CA THR A 6 38.67 -22.50 -29.60
C THR A 6 37.43 -21.77 -29.03
N HIS A 7 36.85 -22.37 -27.96
CA HIS A 7 35.95 -21.82 -26.91
C HIS A 7 34.48 -21.57 -27.33
N ALA A 8 33.51 -22.46 -27.08
CA ALA A 8 33.07 -23.09 -25.83
C ALA A 8 32.72 -22.09 -24.71
N ALA A 9 31.46 -22.16 -24.29
CA ALA A 9 30.89 -21.68 -23.03
C ALA A 9 30.71 -20.16 -22.86
N VAL A 10 29.62 -19.62 -23.42
CA VAL A 10 28.93 -18.50 -22.77
C VAL A 10 28.25 -19.07 -21.52
N LEU A 11 28.97 -18.87 -20.41
CA LEU A 11 28.56 -19.08 -19.04
C LEU A 11 27.20 -18.42 -18.80
N ALA A 12 26.14 -19.22 -18.73
CA ALA A 12 24.86 -18.79 -18.18
C ALA A 12 25.08 -18.48 -16.70
N LEU A 13 25.29 -17.20 -16.39
CA LEU A 13 25.29 -16.68 -15.04
C LEU A 13 23.86 -16.81 -14.50
N ALA A 14 23.55 -17.98 -13.94
CA ALA A 14 22.36 -18.19 -13.16
C ALA A 14 22.39 -17.19 -11.99
N ILE A 15 21.50 -16.22 -12.08
CA ILE A 15 21.26 -15.20 -11.06
C ILE A 15 20.85 -15.95 -9.78
N VAL A 16 21.78 -16.06 -8.83
CA VAL A 16 21.45 -16.45 -7.45
C VAL A 16 20.74 -15.26 -6.82
N LEU A 17 19.42 -15.19 -6.99
CA LEU A 17 18.61 -14.30 -6.16
C LEU A 17 18.64 -14.88 -4.73
N PRO A 18 19.00 -14.09 -3.70
CA PRO A 18 18.71 -14.49 -2.34
C PRO A 18 17.19 -14.53 -2.19
N VAL A 19 16.62 -15.72 -2.12
CA VAL A 19 15.27 -15.93 -1.58
C VAL A 19 15.38 -15.69 -0.08
N GLY A 20 15.39 -14.41 0.31
CA GLY A 20 15.18 -14.02 1.69
C GLY A 20 13.71 -14.23 2.04
N SER A 21 13.42 -15.11 2.99
CA SER A 21 12.10 -15.14 3.60
C SER A 21 11.84 -13.76 4.21
N ALA A 22 10.80 -13.07 3.73
CA ALA A 22 10.34 -11.85 4.37
C ALA A 22 9.76 -12.22 5.74
N THR A 23 10.59 -12.22 6.78
CA THR A 23 10.07 -12.12 8.13
C THR A 23 9.55 -10.70 8.29
N ALA A 24 8.25 -10.55 8.53
CA ALA A 24 7.70 -9.26 8.90
C ALA A 24 8.42 -8.80 10.18
N GLU A 25 9.33 -7.84 10.02
CA GLU A 25 9.91 -7.15 11.16
C GLU A 25 8.77 -6.38 11.82
N VAL A 26 8.31 -6.88 12.96
CA VAL A 26 7.34 -6.15 13.79
C VAL A 26 8.12 -4.95 14.31
N ALA A 27 7.96 -3.81 13.64
CA ALA A 27 8.47 -2.56 14.14
C ALA A 27 8.01 -2.41 15.60
N PRO A 28 8.91 -2.09 16.55
CA PRO A 28 8.49 -1.83 17.92
C PRO A 28 7.38 -0.78 17.88
N ASN A 29 6.32 -0.96 18.67
CA ASN A 29 5.15 -0.06 18.73
C ASN A 29 5.63 1.40 18.75
N ALA A 30 5.70 2.02 17.58
CA ALA A 30 6.34 3.30 17.44
C ALA A 30 5.36 4.31 18.03
N GLN A 31 5.74 4.92 19.16
CA GLN A 31 4.98 6.03 19.71
C GLN A 31 4.92 7.12 18.64
N LEU A 32 3.72 7.58 18.29
CA LEU A 32 3.61 8.73 17.39
C LEU A 32 4.25 9.94 18.08
N SER A 33 4.80 10.85 17.29
CA SER A 33 5.34 12.08 17.84
C SER A 33 4.21 12.90 18.51
N ALA A 34 4.52 13.63 19.57
CA ALA A 34 3.52 14.48 20.24
C ALA A 34 2.81 15.47 19.28
N PRO A 35 3.49 16.09 18.29
CA PRO A 35 2.81 16.89 17.28
C PRO A 35 1.83 16.10 16.41
N LEU A 36 2.17 14.87 16.01
CA LEU A 36 1.28 14.03 15.21
C LEU A 36 0.06 13.59 16.04
N HIS A 37 0.26 13.23 17.31
CA HIS A 37 -0.85 12.95 18.23
C HIS A 37 -1.82 14.14 18.33
N SER A 38 -1.30 15.34 18.64
CA SER A 38 -2.15 16.54 18.76
C SER A 38 -2.85 16.91 17.46
N TYR A 39 -2.22 16.67 16.30
CA TYR A 39 -2.86 16.87 15.01
C TYR A 39 -4.05 15.92 14.82
N LEU A 40 -3.87 14.63 15.10
CA LEU A 40 -4.92 13.61 14.96
C LEU A 40 -6.09 13.85 15.93
N ASP A 41 -5.80 14.27 17.16
CA ASP A 41 -6.85 14.64 18.13
C ASP A 41 -7.75 15.76 17.57
N GLY A 42 -7.15 16.74 16.89
CA GLY A 42 -7.89 17.82 16.22
C GLY A 42 -8.71 17.38 15.01
N GLN A 43 -8.52 16.17 14.49
CA GLN A 43 -9.29 15.63 13.37
C GLN A 43 -10.48 14.77 13.82
N TYR A 44 -10.63 14.52 15.12
CA TYR A 44 -11.63 13.57 15.63
C TYR A 44 -13.04 13.83 15.11
N ASP A 45 -13.52 15.06 15.25
CA ASP A 45 -14.89 15.43 14.84
C ASP A 45 -15.11 15.24 13.33
N GLN A 46 -14.12 15.62 12.51
CA GLN A 46 -14.18 15.44 11.06
C GLN A 46 -14.20 13.95 10.67
N VAL A 47 -13.34 13.14 11.31
CA VAL A 47 -13.30 11.69 11.06
C VAL A 47 -14.62 11.04 11.43
N ILE A 48 -15.24 11.43 12.55
CA ILE A 48 -16.56 10.92 12.94
C ILE A 48 -17.63 11.34 11.93
N ALA A 49 -17.63 12.60 11.48
CA ALA A 49 -18.57 13.08 10.47
C ALA A 49 -18.44 12.32 9.14
N ASP A 50 -17.20 12.10 8.68
CA ASP A 50 -16.91 11.36 7.45
C ASP A 50 -17.29 9.88 7.56
N LEU A 51 -17.02 9.26 8.71
CA LEU A 51 -17.42 7.88 9.01
C LEU A 51 -18.94 7.72 8.94
N ILE A 52 -19.69 8.61 9.60
CA ILE A 52 -21.15 8.62 9.55
C ILE A 52 -21.61 8.76 8.09
N ARG A 53 -21.09 9.78 7.39
CA ARG A 53 -21.48 10.08 6.01
C ARG A 53 -21.29 8.88 5.06
N ILE A 54 -20.14 8.21 5.10
CA ILE A 54 -19.89 7.05 4.24
C ILE A 54 -20.70 5.83 4.67
N THR A 55 -20.78 5.53 5.97
CA THR A 55 -21.41 4.28 6.45
C THR A 55 -22.93 4.31 6.41
N GLU A 56 -23.54 5.49 6.60
CA GLU A 56 -24.98 5.68 6.49
C GLU A 56 -25.46 5.80 5.04
N THR A 57 -24.55 5.92 4.07
CA THR A 57 -24.90 5.80 2.66
C THR A 57 -25.30 4.35 2.36
N PRO A 58 -26.56 4.08 1.96
CA PRO A 58 -27.03 2.72 1.74
C PRO A 58 -26.21 2.03 0.65
N ALA A 59 -25.82 0.78 0.93
CA ALA A 59 -25.26 -0.11 -0.07
C ALA A 59 -25.65 -1.55 0.26
N PRO A 60 -26.88 -1.94 -0.10
CA PRO A 60 -27.26 -3.35 -0.05
C PRO A 60 -26.37 -4.17 -1.01
N PRO A 61 -26.34 -5.50 -0.88
CA PRO A 61 -25.48 -6.35 -1.70
C PRO A 61 -25.65 -6.06 -3.20
N PHE A 62 -24.52 -5.87 -3.89
CA PHE A 62 -24.44 -5.56 -5.32
C PHE A 62 -25.03 -4.20 -5.74
N LYS A 63 -25.19 -3.26 -4.79
CA LYS A 63 -25.67 -1.89 -5.02
C LYS A 63 -24.78 -0.85 -4.34
N GLU A 64 -23.47 -1.08 -4.34
CA GLU A 64 -22.47 -0.25 -3.66
C GLU A 64 -22.08 1.01 -4.44
N GLN A 65 -22.54 1.16 -5.69
CA GLN A 65 -22.12 2.21 -6.62
C GLN A 65 -22.20 3.61 -6.00
N VAL A 66 -23.33 3.97 -5.37
CA VAL A 66 -23.53 5.31 -4.79
C VAL A 66 -22.53 5.59 -3.67
N ARG A 67 -22.30 4.63 -2.77
CA ARG A 67 -21.32 4.79 -1.69
C ARG A 67 -19.88 4.82 -2.22
N ALA A 68 -19.58 4.02 -3.24
CA ALA A 68 -18.26 4.01 -3.87
C ALA A 68 -17.95 5.35 -4.55
N GLU A 69 -18.91 5.94 -5.25
CA GLU A 69 -18.76 7.27 -5.88
C GLU A 69 -18.56 8.36 -4.83
N LEU A 70 -19.32 8.32 -3.73
CA LEU A 70 -19.14 9.21 -2.59
C LEU A 70 -17.73 9.09 -2.00
N PHE A 71 -17.27 7.88 -1.70
CA PHE A 71 -15.94 7.67 -1.13
C PHE A 71 -14.83 8.11 -2.09
N ALA A 72 -14.98 7.82 -3.39
CA ALA A 72 -14.03 8.27 -4.39
C ALA A 72 -13.96 9.81 -4.47
N ALA A 73 -15.09 10.52 -4.28
CA ALA A 73 -15.10 11.98 -4.19
C ALA A 73 -14.35 12.48 -2.94
N MET A 74 -14.59 11.87 -1.78
CA MET A 74 -13.89 12.22 -0.53
C MET A 74 -12.37 12.03 -0.66
N LEU A 75 -11.92 10.97 -1.33
CA LEU A 75 -10.50 10.74 -1.61
C LEU A 75 -9.90 11.83 -2.50
N ARG A 76 -10.58 12.20 -3.58
CA ARG A 76 -10.13 13.30 -4.46
C ARG A 76 -10.05 14.63 -3.74
N ASP A 77 -11.03 14.92 -2.88
CA ASP A 77 -11.04 16.14 -2.06
C ASP A 77 -9.87 16.17 -1.06
N ALA A 78 -9.44 15.00 -0.58
CA ALA A 78 -8.24 14.82 0.25
C ALA A 78 -6.92 14.82 -0.56
N GLY A 79 -6.97 14.92 -1.89
CA GLY A 79 -5.79 14.96 -2.77
C GLY A 79 -5.25 13.60 -3.19
N LEU A 80 -6.06 12.54 -3.15
CA LEU A 80 -5.72 11.18 -3.56
C LEU A 80 -6.25 10.81 -4.96
#